data_AF-A0A0W7WGW3-F1
#
_entry.id   AF-A0A0W7WGW3-F1
#
_cell.length_a   1.000
_cell.length_b   1.000
_cell.length_c   1.000
_cell.angle_alpha   90.00
_cell.angle_beta   90.00
_cell.angle_gamma   90.00
#
_symmetry.space_group_name_H-M   'P 1'
#
loop_
_entity.id
_entity.type
_entity.pdbx_description
1 polymer ?
#
loop_
_entity_poly.entity_id
_entity_poly.type
_entity_poly.pdbx_seq_one_letter_code
_entity_poly.pdbx_strand_id
1 'polypeptide(L)'
;MKMTDSPPPPLTVETAASKFAALGSEQRLQVLHALVRAGTDGLSIGALGERTGITGSTLTHHLKILAAAGLVRQEKQGRSTICAGADYDEVHALSDYLLRNCCADAPHCHKEPTDG
;
A
#
# COMPACT_ATOMS: atom_id res chain seq x y z
N MET A 1 17.21 17.10 11.13
CA MET A 1 17.47 15.78 10.52
C MET A 1 17.51 15.97 9.01
N LYS A 2 18.51 15.40 8.31
CA LYS A 2 18.53 15.39 6.84
C LYS A 2 17.54 14.31 6.37
N MET A 3 16.38 14.72 5.87
CA MET A 3 15.62 13.91 4.92
C MET A 3 16.50 13.83 3.68
N THR A 4 17.14 12.69 3.45
CA THR A 4 17.71 12.38 2.15
C THR A 4 16.52 12.15 1.21
N ASP A 5 16.04 13.23 0.63
CA ASP A 5 15.01 13.30 -0.42
C ASP A 5 15.58 12.78 -1.75
N SER A 6 16.05 11.52 -1.74
CA SER A 6 16.28 10.81 -2.99
C SER A 6 15.07 9.93 -3.19
N PRO A 7 14.28 10.13 -4.27
CA PRO A 7 13.18 9.23 -4.57
C PRO A 7 13.74 7.79 -4.65
N PRO A 8 13.02 6.80 -4.10
CA PRO A 8 13.43 5.41 -4.24
C PRO A 8 13.61 5.10 -5.74
N PRO A 9 14.57 4.23 -6.10
CA PRO A 9 14.78 3.84 -7.49
C PRO A 9 13.46 3.33 -8.10
N PRO A 10 13.22 3.59 -9.39
CA PRO A 10 11.96 3.19 -10.03
C PRO A 10 11.75 1.68 -9.87
N LEU A 11 10.52 1.30 -9.53
CA LEU A 11 10.16 -0.11 -9.38
C LEU A 11 10.44 -0.88 -10.67
N THR A 12 11.05 -2.06 -10.55
CA THR A 12 11.15 -3.00 -11.66
C THR A 12 9.78 -3.61 -11.96
N VAL A 13 9.59 -4.12 -13.18
CA VAL A 13 8.35 -4.81 -13.57
C VAL A 13 8.04 -5.97 -12.61
N GLU A 14 9.05 -6.75 -12.22
CA GLU A 14 8.91 -7.89 -11.31
C GLU A 14 8.43 -7.45 -9.92
N THR A 15 9.07 -6.43 -9.35
CA THR A 15 8.69 -5.90 -8.03
C THR A 15 7.30 -5.28 -8.06
N ALA A 16 6.97 -4.51 -9.10
CA ALA A 16 5.64 -3.94 -9.29
C ALA A 16 4.58 -5.03 -9.42
N ALA A 17 4.81 -6.06 -10.25
CA ALA A 17 3.88 -7.17 -10.44
C ALA A 17 3.63 -7.95 -9.14
N SER A 18 4.68 -8.23 -8.35
CA SER A 18 4.54 -8.90 -7.05
C SER A 18 3.67 -8.08 -6.08
N LYS A 19 3.90 -6.76 -6.00
CA LYS A 19 3.10 -5.85 -5.17
C LYS A 19 1.66 -5.74 -5.67
N PHE A 20 1.42 -5.64 -6.98
CA PHE A 20 0.07 -5.65 -7.53
C PHE A 20 -0.65 -6.99 -7.30
N ALA A 21 0.04 -8.13 -7.36
CA ALA A 21 -0.54 -9.43 -7.01
C ALA A 21 -0.95 -9.50 -5.54
N ALA A 22 -0.16 -8.90 -4.64
CA ALA A 22 -0.54 -8.72 -3.25
C ALA A 22 -1.77 -7.81 -3.08
N LEU A 23 -2.01 -6.86 -3.98
CA LEU A 23 -3.21 -6.00 -3.99
C LEU A 23 -4.40 -6.57 -4.76
N GLY A 24 -4.19 -7.56 -5.64
CA GLY A 24 -5.22 -8.19 -6.48
C GLY A 24 -6.23 -9.07 -5.75
N SER A 25 -6.55 -8.74 -4.50
CA SER A 25 -7.59 -9.37 -3.68
C SER A 25 -8.38 -8.28 -2.97
N GLU A 26 -9.71 -8.37 -3.08
CA GLU A 26 -10.64 -7.40 -2.46
C GLU A 26 -10.36 -7.20 -0.97
N GLN A 27 -10.21 -8.29 -0.21
CA GLN A 27 -9.96 -8.23 1.23
C GLN A 27 -8.60 -7.59 1.57
N ARG A 28 -7.55 -7.84 0.78
CA ARG A 28 -6.23 -7.24 1.00
C ARG A 28 -6.24 -5.76 0.65
N LEU A 29 -6.95 -5.38 -0.40
CA LEU A 29 -7.14 -3.97 -0.76
C LEU A 29 -7.95 -3.23 0.32
N GLN A 30 -9.00 -3.86 0.88
CA GLN A 30 -9.75 -3.31 2.02
C GLN A 30 -8.86 -3.10 3.25
N VAL A 31 -7.98 -4.06 3.56
CA VAL A 31 -7.00 -3.92 4.65
C VAL A 31 -6.05 -2.75 4.39
N LEU A 32 -5.42 -2.69 3.21
CA LEU A 32 -4.52 -1.59 2.88
C LEU A 32 -5.26 -0.25 2.95
N HIS A 33 -6.47 -0.16 2.39
CA HIS A 33 -7.28 1.05 2.41
C HIS A 33 -7.62 1.50 3.84
N ALA A 34 -7.98 0.58 4.74
CA ALA A 34 -8.23 0.89 6.14
C ALA A 34 -6.99 1.45 6.83
N LEU A 35 -5.80 0.91 6.52
CA LEU A 35 -4.51 1.35 7.04
C LEU A 35 -4.07 2.71 6.49
N VAL A 36 -4.22 2.94 5.18
CA VAL A 36 -3.96 4.25 4.55
C VAL A 36 -4.86 5.34 5.17
N ARG A 37 -6.13 5.02 5.43
CA ARG A 37 -7.05 5.94 6.11
C ARG A 37 -6.71 6.19 7.57
N ALA A 38 -5.93 5.31 8.20
CA ALA A 38 -5.53 5.46 9.60
C ALA A 38 -4.29 6.33 9.79
N GLY A 39 -3.60 6.73 8.71
CA GLY A 39 -2.39 7.53 8.79
C GLY A 39 -1.15 6.71 9.16
N THR A 40 -0.09 7.40 9.57
CA THR A 40 1.20 6.81 9.95
C THR A 40 1.11 6.01 11.26
N ASP A 41 0.16 6.34 12.12
CA ASP A 41 -0.02 5.69 13.43
C ASP A 41 -0.61 4.27 13.28
N GLY A 42 -1.20 3.96 12.12
CA GLY A 42 -1.74 2.66 11.81
C GLY A 42 -2.92 2.27 12.70
N LEU A 43 -3.14 0.95 12.83
CA LEU A 43 -4.19 0.38 13.67
C LEU A 43 -3.68 -0.86 14.39
N SER A 44 -4.25 -1.14 15.57
CA SER A 44 -4.13 -2.46 16.17
C SER A 44 -4.83 -3.52 15.30
N ILE A 45 -4.38 -4.78 15.37
CA ILE A 45 -5.06 -5.90 14.67
C ILE A 45 -6.55 -5.97 14.99
N GLY A 46 -6.93 -5.72 16.26
CA GLY A 46 -8.33 -5.73 16.68
C GLY A 46 -9.15 -4.64 15.98
N ALA A 47 -8.70 -3.39 16.05
CA ALA A 47 -9.38 -2.27 15.41
C ALA A 47 -9.42 -2.41 13.87
N LEU A 48 -8.37 -2.98 13.28
CA LEU A 48 -8.34 -3.28 11.85
C LEU A 48 -9.36 -4.37 11.48
N GLY A 49 -9.47 -5.43 12.29
CA GLY A 49 -10.48 -6.47 12.11
C GLY A 49 -11.90 -5.94 12.22
N GLU A 50 -12.18 -5.07 13.21
CA GLU A 50 -13.48 -4.42 13.37
C GLU A 50 -13.84 -3.54 12.16
N ARG A 51 -12.89 -2.73 11.66
CA ARG A 51 -13.13 -1.83 10.52
C ARG A 51 -13.30 -2.55 9.19
N THR A 52 -12.64 -3.69 9.01
CA THR A 52 -12.68 -4.46 7.76
C THR A 52 -13.70 -5.59 7.77
N GLY A 53 -14.20 -5.98 8.95
CA GLY A 53 -15.05 -7.17 9.11
C GLY A 53 -14.31 -8.49 8.92
N ILE A 54 -12.97 -8.48 8.87
CA ILE A 54 -12.13 -9.67 8.61
C ILE A 54 -11.71 -10.30 9.95
N THR A 55 -11.87 -11.62 10.05
CA THR A 55 -11.55 -12.39 11.27
C THR A 55 -10.05 -12.58 11.47
N GLY A 56 -9.63 -12.81 12.72
CA GLY A 56 -8.22 -12.74 13.13
C GLY A 56 -7.23 -13.60 12.35
N SER A 57 -7.56 -14.86 12.01
CA SER A 57 -6.64 -15.73 11.25
C SER A 57 -6.49 -15.28 9.80
N THR A 58 -7.61 -14.96 9.15
CA THR A 58 -7.66 -14.43 7.77
C THR A 58 -6.95 -13.08 7.68
N LEU A 59 -7.19 -12.18 8.64
CA LEU A 59 -6.55 -10.88 8.70
C LEU A 59 -5.04 -11.00 8.86
N THR A 60 -4.59 -11.87 9.77
CA THR A 60 -3.15 -12.13 9.96
C THR A 60 -2.50 -12.68 8.70
N HIS A 61 -3.20 -13.56 7.98
CA HIS A 61 -2.72 -14.09 6.70
C HIS A 61 -2.58 -12.99 5.64
N HIS A 62 -3.59 -12.12 5.49
CA HIS A 62 -3.55 -10.97 4.59
C HIS A 62 -2.43 -9.99 4.93
N LEU A 63 -2.26 -9.65 6.21
CA LEU A 63 -1.19 -8.79 6.69
C LEU A 63 0.20 -9.37 6.40
N LYS A 64 0.37 -10.69 6.53
CA LYS A 64 1.63 -11.35 6.18
C LYS A 64 1.95 -11.22 4.69
N ILE A 65 0.96 -11.40 3.82
CA ILE A 65 1.13 -11.23 2.36
C ILE A 65 1.48 -9.77 2.03
N LEU A 66 0.75 -8.81 2.58
CA LEU A 66 0.98 -7.39 2.35
C LEU A 66 2.35 -6.94 2.88
N ALA A 67 2.76 -7.43 4.05
CA ALA A 67 4.08 -7.15 4.62
C ALA A 67 5.21 -7.79 3.79
N ALA A 68 5.02 -9.00 3.27
CA ALA A 68 5.99 -9.65 2.38
C ALA A 68 6.16 -8.88 1.06
N ALA A 69 5.11 -8.19 0.59
CA ALA A 69 5.17 -7.28 -0.55
C ALA A 69 5.70 -5.87 -0.17
N GLY A 70 6.00 -5.60 1.10
CA GLY A 70 6.47 -4.31 1.59
C GLY A 70 5.39 -3.22 1.65
N LEU A 71 4.11 -3.55 1.55
CA LEU A 71 3.01 -2.56 1.52
C LEU A 71 2.49 -2.18 2.90
N VAL A 72 2.82 -2.98 3.92
CA VAL A 72 2.40 -2.80 5.30
C VAL A 72 3.57 -3.05 6.23
N ARG A 73 3.78 -2.16 7.19
CA ARG A 73 4.73 -2.32 8.29
C ARG A 73 3.98 -2.82 9.53
N GLN A 74 4.61 -3.71 10.28
CA GLN A 74 4.08 -4.23 11.54
C GLN A 74 5.03 -3.86 12.67
N GLU A 75 4.54 -3.14 13.67
CA GLU A 75 5.31 -2.75 14.85
C GLU A 75 4.65 -3.32 16.11
N LYS A 76 5.48 -3.71 17.08
CA LYS A 76 4.97 -4.20 18.36
C LYS A 76 4.91 -3.04 19.36
N GLN A 77 3.71 -2.62 19.75
CA GLN A 77 3.52 -1.70 20.86
C GLN A 77 3.25 -2.48 22.16
N GLY A 78 4.19 -2.36 23.10
CA GLY A 78 4.07 -2.94 24.45
C GLY A 78 4.03 -4.47 24.46
N ARG A 79 3.15 -5.05 25.30
CA ARG A 79 3.15 -6.49 25.59
C ARG A 79 2.45 -7.36 24.55
N SER A 80 1.52 -6.86 23.74
CA SER A 80 0.76 -7.76 22.84
C SER A 80 0.09 -7.15 21.62
N THR A 81 0.25 -5.86 21.32
CA THR A 81 -0.47 -5.23 20.21
C THR A 81 0.47 -5.03 19.03
N ILE A 82 0.24 -5.79 17.96
CA ILE A 82 0.85 -5.51 16.66
C ILE A 82 0.04 -4.36 16.04
N CYS A 83 0.69 -3.22 15.83
CA CYS A 83 0.16 -2.12 15.05
C CYS A 83 0.58 -2.33 13.59
N ALA A 84 -0.37 -2.32 12.68
CA ALA A 84 -0.11 -2.36 11.25
C ALA A 84 -0.30 -0.95 10.69
N GLY A 85 0.65 -0.48 9.88
CA GLY A 85 0.58 0.79 9.16
C GLY A 85 0.87 0.58 7.68
N ALA A 86 0.25 1.37 6.80
CA ALA A 86 0.60 1.34 5.38
C ALA A 86 2.00 1.90 5.15
N ASP A 87 2.73 1.32 4.21
CA ASP A 87 3.99 1.89 3.74
C ASP A 87 3.69 2.91 2.63
N TYR A 88 3.61 4.19 3.00
CA TYR A 88 3.20 5.25 2.08
C TYR A 88 4.20 5.48 0.95
N ASP A 89 5.49 5.28 1.20
CA ASP A 89 6.53 5.41 0.17
C ASP A 89 6.29 4.36 -0.93
N GLU A 90 5.94 3.14 -0.52
CA GLU A 90 5.66 2.03 -1.42
C GLU A 90 4.33 2.17 -2.15
N VAL A 91 3.30 2.70 -1.49
CA VAL A 91 2.03 3.03 -2.14
C VAL A 91 2.24 4.11 -3.20
N HIS A 92 2.98 5.18 -2.89
CA HIS A 92 3.31 6.22 -3.87
C HIS A 92 4.15 5.67 -5.01
N ALA A 93 5.14 4.82 -4.74
CA ALA A 93 5.98 4.21 -5.77
C ALA A 93 5.16 3.37 -6.78
N LEU A 94 4.12 2.65 -6.33
CA LEU A 94 3.22 1.92 -7.23
C LEU A 94 2.36 2.84 -8.09
N SER A 95 1.83 3.92 -7.52
CA SER A 95 1.08 4.92 -8.28
C SER A 95 1.97 5.58 -9.32
N ASP A 96 3.17 6.02 -8.93
CA ASP A 96 4.18 6.59 -9.81
C ASP A 96 4.57 5.63 -10.93
N TYR A 97 4.72 4.33 -10.63
CA TYR A 97 5.03 3.33 -11.63
C TYR A 97 3.97 3.32 -12.74
N LEU A 98 2.68 3.32 -12.42
CA LEU A 98 1.63 3.37 -13.44
C LEU A 98 1.61 4.72 -14.18
N LEU A 99 1.69 5.82 -13.43
CA LEU A 99 1.57 7.17 -13.98
C LEU A 99 2.72 7.52 -14.92
N ARG A 100 3.97 7.12 -14.61
CA ARG A 100 5.13 7.34 -15.50
C ARG A 100 5.03 6.55 -16.81
N ASN A 101 4.31 5.43 -16.80
CA ASN A 101 4.07 4.61 -17.99
C ASN A 101 2.80 5.05 -18.76
N CYS A 102 2.05 6.04 -18.26
CA CYS A 102 0.87 6.54 -18.95
C CYS A 102 1.27 7.28 -20.22
N CYS A 103 0.83 6.77 -21.38
CA CYS A 103 1.04 7.38 -22.70
C CYS A 103 2.52 7.65 -23.06
N ALA A 104 3.48 7.01 -22.39
CA ALA A 104 4.91 7.30 -22.53
C ALA A 104 5.41 7.16 -23.98
N ASP A 105 4.83 6.23 -24.73
CA ASP A 105 5.15 5.98 -26.14
C ASP A 105 4.01 6.36 -27.09
N ALA A 106 2.96 7.02 -26.60
CA ALA A 106 1.81 7.40 -27.42
C ALA A 106 2.09 8.72 -28.16
N PRO A 107 1.78 8.81 -29.47
CA PRO A 107 1.98 10.04 -30.24
C PRO A 107 1.08 11.21 -29.82
N HIS A 108 0.06 10.96 -29.01
CA HIS A 108 -0.86 11.96 -28.45
C HIS A 108 -1.36 11.46 -27.09
N CYS A 109 -0.93 12.13 -26.02
CA CYS A 109 -1.48 11.88 -24.68
C CYS A 109 -2.91 12.45 -24.65
N HIS A 110 -3.90 11.61 -24.35
CA HIS A 110 -5.28 12.05 -24.16
C HIS A 110 -5.30 13.02 -22.97
N LYS A 111 -5.35 14.33 -23.24
CA LYS A 111 -5.78 15.29 -22.23
C LYS A 111 -7.26 15.02 -22.01
N GLU A 112 -7.64 14.59 -20.81
CA GLU A 112 -9.05 14.65 -20.44
C GLU A 112 -9.56 16.09 -20.58
N PRO A 113 -10.84 16.29 -20.94
CA PRO A 113 -11.43 17.60 -21.03
C PRO A 113 -11.35 18.26 -19.64
N THR A 114 -10.75 19.44 -19.56
CA THR A 114 -10.95 20.32 -18.41
C THR A 114 -12.42 20.69 -18.39
N ASP A 115 -13.20 20.06 -17.52
CA ASP A 115 -14.53 20.57 -17.16
C ASP A 115 -14.36 21.73 -16.16
N GLY A 116 -15.25 22.72 -16.29
CA GLY A 116 -15.11 24.11 -15.84
C GLY A 116 -15.06 24.38 -14.34
#